data_AF-A0A2X0WW99-F1
#
_entry.id   AF-A0A2X0WW99-F1
#
_cell.length_a   1.000
_cell.length_b   1.000
_cell.length_c   1.000
_cell.angle_alpha   90.00
_cell.angle_beta   90.00
_cell.angle_gamma   90.00
#
_symmetry.space_group_name_H-M   'P 1'
#
loop_
_entity.id
_entity.type
_entity.pdbx_description
1 polymer ?
#
loop_
_entity_poly.entity_id
_entity_poly.type
_entity_poly.pdbx_seq_one_letter_code
_entity_poly.pdbx_strand_id
1 'polypeptide(L)'
;MLSSGKSMDNILSPIEQQRFATGFANEIIHTIDTVNTALISIPDEVSVILGRDSNDQDCFIINAPYESVWEVIRQVLPQYSFVIKEYSISNSTICVEYDEEDYEFFAEKGVDAFSLESGEYIIRIAVEGDKSIVTFYDGDDKPLKTTVISALYPGMSKALVKGFENYSKFDMSSFM
;
A
#
# COMPACT_ATOMS: atom_id res chain seq x y z
N MET A 1 26.25 -33.95 59.23
CA MET A 1 25.11 -33.10 58.83
C MET A 1 25.65 -31.89 58.09
N LEU A 2 25.01 -31.56 56.95
CA LEU A 2 25.07 -30.29 56.18
C LEU A 2 26.42 -29.99 55.50
N SER A 3 26.53 -29.43 54.29
CA SER A 3 25.58 -29.02 53.25
C SER A 3 26.44 -28.87 51.99
N SER A 4 26.17 -29.64 50.93
CA SER A 4 26.87 -29.47 49.65
C SER A 4 26.11 -28.41 48.84
N GLY A 5 26.59 -27.17 48.88
CA GLY A 5 26.10 -26.10 48.04
C GLY A 5 26.48 -26.37 46.59
N LYS A 6 25.51 -26.80 45.78
CA LYS A 6 25.65 -26.77 44.32
C LYS A 6 25.68 -25.31 43.87
N SER A 7 26.83 -24.84 43.40
CA SER A 7 26.87 -23.67 42.52
C SER A 7 26.01 -23.99 41.30
N MET A 8 24.92 -23.24 41.14
CA MET A 8 24.18 -23.20 39.90
C MET A 8 25.01 -22.34 38.94
N ASP A 9 25.80 -22.98 38.07
CA ASP A 9 26.47 -22.29 36.96
C ASP A 9 25.39 -21.81 35.98
N ASN A 10 24.85 -20.62 36.25
CA ASN A 10 23.92 -19.94 35.36
C ASN A 10 24.72 -19.18 34.30
N ILE A 11 25.43 -19.93 33.46
CA ILE A 11 26.07 -19.40 32.25
C ILE A 11 25.18 -19.87 31.11
N LEU A 12 24.26 -19.00 30.67
CA LEU A 12 23.56 -19.17 29.40
C LEU A 12 24.61 -19.51 28.34
N SER A 13 24.44 -20.65 27.66
CA SER A 13 25.37 -21.06 26.61
C SER A 13 25.43 -19.98 25.52
N PRO A 14 26.56 -19.84 24.79
CA PRO A 14 26.67 -18.86 23.70
C PRO A 14 25.51 -18.92 22.70
N ILE A 15 24.94 -20.11 22.49
CA ILE A 15 23.80 -20.37 21.62
C ILE A 15 22.49 -19.79 22.20
N GLU A 16 22.28 -19.88 23.51
CA GLU A 16 21.10 -19.33 24.18
C GLU A 16 21.17 -17.80 24.25
N GLN A 17 22.34 -17.23 24.46
CA GLN A 17 22.56 -15.77 24.38
C GLN A 17 22.29 -15.26 22.97
N GLN A 18 22.75 -15.99 21.95
CA GLN A 18 22.48 -15.64 20.55
C GLN A 18 20.99 -15.75 20.21
N ARG A 19 20.30 -16.83 20.63
CA ARG A 19 18.85 -16.99 20.42
C ARG A 19 18.03 -15.92 21.14
N PHE A 20 18.43 -15.55 22.35
CA PHE A 20 17.82 -14.45 23.10
C PHE A 20 18.03 -13.12 22.39
N ALA A 21 19.26 -12.81 21.96
CA ALA A 21 19.56 -11.58 21.23
C ALA A 21 18.80 -11.49 19.90
N THR A 22 18.70 -12.59 19.15
CA THR A 22 17.91 -12.64 17.90
C THR A 22 16.42 -12.51 18.17
N GLY A 23 15.88 -13.20 19.18
CA GLY A 23 14.47 -13.09 19.55
C GLY A 23 14.10 -11.67 19.99
N PHE A 24 14.92 -11.07 20.85
CA PHE A 24 14.73 -9.70 21.34
C PHE A 24 14.87 -8.65 20.24
N ALA A 25 15.84 -8.82 19.33
CA ALA A 25 15.98 -7.92 18.17
C ALA A 25 14.75 -8.01 17.25
N ASN A 26 14.25 -9.22 16.97
CA ASN A 26 13.04 -9.40 16.17
C ASN A 26 11.80 -8.83 16.85
N GLU A 27 11.71 -8.94 18.18
CA GLU A 27 10.62 -8.36 18.97
C GLU A 27 10.67 -6.82 18.95
N ILE A 28 11.85 -6.22 19.07
CA ILE A 28 12.05 -4.76 18.91
C ILE A 28 11.70 -4.31 17.51
N ILE A 29 12.15 -5.02 16.46
CA ILE A 29 11.81 -4.71 15.08
C ILE A 29 10.29 -4.76 14.89
N HIS A 30 9.64 -5.83 15.36
CA HIS A 30 8.19 -5.96 15.29
C HIS A 30 7.45 -4.83 16.03
N THR A 31 7.91 -4.44 17.23
CA THR A 31 7.27 -3.34 17.98
C THR A 31 7.53 -1.99 17.34
N ILE A 32 8.70 -1.74 16.76
CA ILE A 32 8.99 -0.52 15.99
C ILE A 32 8.13 -0.47 14.72
N ASP A 33 8.00 -1.57 13.98
CA ASP A 33 7.15 -1.64 12.80
C ASP A 33 5.68 -1.44 13.16
N THR A 34 5.22 -2.02 14.27
CA THR A 34 3.84 -1.85 14.77
C THR A 34 3.59 -0.40 15.20
N VAL A 35 4.53 0.22 15.94
CA VAL A 35 4.41 1.61 16.37
C VAL A 35 4.50 2.56 15.18
N ASN A 36 5.40 2.33 14.23
CA ASN A 36 5.49 3.13 13.01
C ASN A 36 4.21 3.02 12.19
N THR A 37 3.63 1.82 12.05
CA THR A 37 2.32 1.61 11.40
C THR A 37 1.21 2.37 12.13
N ALA A 38 1.20 2.36 13.47
CA ALA A 38 0.25 3.13 14.29
C ALA A 38 0.47 4.66 14.26
N LEU A 39 1.66 5.11 13.83
CA LEU A 39 1.99 6.53 13.65
C LEU A 39 1.73 7.03 12.22
N ILE A 40 1.29 6.15 11.31
CA ILE A 40 0.86 6.53 9.96
C ILE A 40 -0.46 7.29 10.09
N SER A 41 -0.34 8.60 10.34
CA SER A 41 -1.48 9.49 10.36
C SER A 41 -1.96 9.68 8.92
N ILE A 42 -2.95 8.88 8.52
CA ILE A 42 -3.75 9.19 7.34
C ILE A 42 -4.41 10.53 7.64
N PRO A 43 -4.25 11.57 6.79
CA PRO A 43 -4.94 12.82 7.03
C PRO A 43 -6.46 12.61 7.02
N ASP A 44 -7.17 13.39 7.83
CA ASP A 44 -8.64 13.38 7.90
C ASP A 44 -9.31 13.54 6.53
N GLU A 45 -8.63 14.21 5.60
CA GLU A 45 -9.06 14.37 4.21
C GLU A 45 -7.96 13.92 3.25
N VAL A 46 -8.21 12.81 2.55
CA VAL A 46 -7.34 12.32 1.48
C VAL A 46 -7.75 12.97 0.15
N SER A 47 -6.81 13.67 -0.47
CA SER A 47 -6.88 14.26 -1.79
C SER A 47 -6.00 13.47 -2.76
N VAL A 48 -6.55 13.19 -3.94
CA VAL A 48 -5.80 12.67 -5.09
C VAL A 48 -5.76 13.77 -6.14
N ILE A 49 -4.57 14.15 -6.60
CA ILE A 49 -4.38 15.16 -7.66
C ILE A 49 -3.58 14.60 -8.83
N LEU A 50 -3.86 15.10 -10.03
CA LEU A 50 -3.04 14.84 -11.21
C LEU A 50 -1.75 15.66 -11.12
N GLY A 51 -0.60 15.02 -11.33
CA GLY A 51 0.71 15.67 -11.28
C GLY A 51 1.70 15.01 -12.23
N ARG A 52 2.98 15.31 -12.03
CA ARG A 52 4.09 14.68 -12.74
C ARG A 52 5.09 14.09 -11.77
N ASP A 53 5.63 12.94 -12.12
CA ASP A 53 6.69 12.30 -11.36
C ASP A 53 8.07 12.91 -11.67
N SER A 54 9.12 12.39 -11.04
CA SER A 54 10.50 12.83 -11.24
C SER A 54 11.04 12.57 -12.65
N ASN A 55 10.35 11.75 -13.46
CA ASN A 55 10.68 11.42 -14.84
C ASN A 55 9.78 12.16 -15.85
N ASP A 56 9.02 13.17 -15.40
CA ASP A 56 8.06 13.94 -16.22
C ASP A 56 6.88 13.11 -16.75
N GLN A 57 6.55 12.00 -16.10
CA GLN A 57 5.41 11.13 -16.43
C GLN A 57 4.17 11.57 -15.65
N ASP A 58 3.00 11.56 -16.30
CA ASP A 58 1.76 11.90 -15.61
C ASP A 58 1.39 10.83 -14.57
N CYS A 59 1.11 11.29 -13.35
CA CYS A 59 0.91 10.43 -12.19
C CYS A 59 -0.21 10.96 -11.29
N PHE A 60 -0.65 10.15 -10.35
CA PHE A 60 -1.51 10.60 -9.26
C PHE A 60 -0.67 10.87 -8.02
N ILE A 61 -0.81 12.06 -7.45
CA ILE A 61 -0.19 12.43 -6.18
C ILE A 61 -1.26 12.34 -5.11
N ILE A 62 -1.04 11.47 -4.14
CA ILE A 62 -1.95 11.22 -3.03
C ILE A 62 -1.31 11.77 -1.76
N ASN A 63 -2.01 12.63 -1.03
CA ASN A 63 -1.53 13.17 0.25
C ASN A 63 -1.64 12.14 1.39
N ALA A 64 -1.27 10.89 1.15
CA ALA A 64 -1.28 9.84 2.15
C ALA A 64 0.04 9.06 2.13
N PRO A 65 0.45 8.49 3.28
CA PRO A 65 1.66 7.68 3.38
C PRO A 65 1.61 6.43 2.49
N TYR A 66 2.79 5.94 2.14
CA TYR A 66 2.98 4.83 1.20
C TYR A 66 2.22 3.58 1.60
N GLU A 67 2.32 3.17 2.86
CA GLU A 67 1.74 1.93 3.35
C GLU A 67 0.20 1.96 3.24
N SER A 68 -0.41 3.10 3.58
CA SER A 68 -1.85 3.29 3.44
C SER A 68 -2.28 3.28 1.98
N VAL A 69 -1.54 3.97 1.11
CA VAL A 69 -1.80 4.00 -0.35
C VAL A 69 -1.67 2.62 -0.96
N TRP A 70 -0.63 1.88 -0.57
CA TRP A 70 -0.39 0.51 -0.99
C TRP A 70 -1.57 -0.39 -0.64
N GLU A 71 -2.01 -0.39 0.62
CA GLU A 71 -3.14 -1.21 1.06
C GLU A 71 -4.45 -0.80 0.39
N VAL A 72 -4.74 0.50 0.32
CA VAL A 72 -5.97 1.00 -0.31
C VAL A 72 -6.03 0.66 -1.79
N ILE A 73 -4.94 0.82 -2.55
CA ILE A 73 -4.90 0.47 -3.96
C ILE A 73 -5.20 -1.03 -4.16
N ARG A 74 -4.58 -1.90 -3.37
CA ARG A 74 -4.84 -3.36 -3.48
C ARG A 74 -6.27 -3.74 -3.12
N GLN A 75 -6.93 -2.99 -2.25
CA GLN A 75 -8.33 -3.21 -1.89
C GLN A 75 -9.30 -2.63 -2.92
N VAL A 76 -8.97 -1.46 -3.50
CA VAL A 76 -9.83 -0.72 -4.43
C VAL A 76 -9.82 -1.36 -5.81
N LEU A 77 -8.65 -1.72 -6.36
CA LEU A 77 -8.53 -2.23 -7.72
C LEU A 77 -9.50 -3.40 -8.02
N PRO A 78 -9.59 -4.47 -7.19
CA PRO A 78 -10.53 -5.56 -7.45
C PRO A 78 -12.01 -5.19 -7.44
N GLN A 79 -12.39 -4.07 -6.82
CA GLN A 79 -13.77 -3.60 -6.81
C GLN A 79 -14.20 -2.97 -8.14
N TYR A 80 -13.23 -2.64 -8.99
CA TYR A 80 -13.42 -1.99 -10.29
C TYR A 80 -12.86 -2.84 -11.44
N SER A 81 -13.02 -4.15 -11.36
CA SER A 81 -12.65 -5.12 -12.42
C SER A 81 -11.16 -5.18 -12.79
N PHE A 82 -10.28 -4.81 -11.84
CA PHE A 82 -8.85 -5.13 -11.93
C PHE A 82 -8.54 -6.43 -11.18
N VAL A 83 -7.94 -7.39 -11.87
CA VAL A 83 -7.43 -8.63 -11.29
C VAL A 83 -5.95 -8.48 -11.01
N ILE A 84 -5.56 -8.45 -9.73
CA ILE A 84 -4.16 -8.43 -9.33
C ILE A 84 -3.50 -9.77 -9.66
N LYS A 85 -2.54 -9.76 -10.60
CA LYS A 85 -1.78 -10.94 -11.01
C LYS A 85 -0.60 -11.20 -10.09
N GLU A 86 0.16 -10.14 -9.84
CA GLU A 86 1.31 -10.17 -8.96
C GLU A 86 1.54 -8.78 -8.33
N TYR A 87 2.24 -8.75 -7.20
CA TYR A 87 2.74 -7.51 -6.64
C TYR A 87 4.07 -7.77 -5.94
N SER A 88 4.92 -6.75 -5.91
CA SER A 88 6.21 -6.76 -5.25
C SER A 88 6.34 -5.50 -4.41
N ILE A 89 6.36 -5.67 -3.09
CA ILE A 89 6.56 -4.55 -2.14
C ILE A 89 7.97 -3.98 -2.32
N SER A 90 8.98 -4.82 -2.57
CA SER A 90 10.38 -4.37 -2.73
C SER A 90 10.60 -3.52 -3.98
N ASN A 91 9.82 -3.77 -5.03
CA ASN A 91 9.87 -3.00 -6.27
C ASN A 91 8.75 -1.93 -6.33
N SER A 92 7.90 -1.88 -5.31
CA SER A 92 6.70 -1.05 -5.22
C SER A 92 5.82 -1.13 -6.47
N THR A 93 5.64 -2.36 -6.97
CA THR A 93 4.92 -2.65 -8.22
C THR A 93 3.72 -3.55 -7.99
N ILE A 94 2.60 -3.26 -8.67
CA ILE A 94 1.39 -4.09 -8.72
C ILE A 94 1.05 -4.32 -10.19
N CYS A 95 1.10 -5.58 -10.64
CA CYS A 95 0.69 -5.95 -11.99
C CYS A 95 -0.75 -6.44 -11.97
N VAL A 96 -1.58 -5.88 -12.84
CA VAL A 96 -3.01 -6.14 -12.91
C VAL A 96 -3.44 -6.44 -14.33
N GLU A 97 -4.45 -7.28 -14.48
CA GLU A 97 -5.25 -7.37 -15.70
C GLU A 97 -6.54 -6.60 -15.47
N TYR A 98 -6.92 -5.74 -16.41
CA TYR A 98 -8.13 -4.95 -16.35
C TYR A 98 -9.10 -5.41 -17.42
N ASP A 99 -10.35 -5.61 -17.03
CA ASP A 99 -11.47 -5.83 -17.93
C ASP A 99 -12.34 -4.56 -17.96
N GLU A 100 -12.52 -3.97 -19.15
CA GLU A 100 -13.39 -2.82 -19.36
C GLU A 100 -14.83 -3.17 -18.98
N GLU A 101 -15.46 -2.26 -18.22
CA GLU A 101 -16.83 -2.39 -17.73
C GLU A 101 -17.71 -1.27 -18.30
N ASP A 102 -19.01 -1.53 -18.34
CA ASP A 102 -19.97 -0.56 -18.83
C ASP A 102 -20.16 0.62 -17.85
N TYR A 103 -20.62 1.76 -18.38
CA TYR A 103 -20.91 2.95 -17.58
C TYR A 103 -21.82 2.67 -16.37
N GLU A 104 -22.78 1.76 -16.50
CA GLU A 104 -23.71 1.37 -15.43
C GLU A 104 -22.97 0.79 -14.22
N PHE A 105 -21.95 -0.04 -14.44
CA PHE A 105 -21.13 -0.64 -13.39
C PHE A 105 -20.44 0.40 -12.50
N PHE A 106 -19.95 1.49 -13.11
CA PHE A 106 -19.30 2.61 -12.41
C PHE A 106 -20.31 3.53 -11.75
N ALA A 107 -21.43 3.80 -12.42
CA ALA A 107 -22.50 4.65 -11.91
C ALA A 107 -23.12 4.07 -10.62
N GLU A 108 -23.32 2.75 -10.54
CA GLU A 108 -23.79 2.07 -9.32
C GLU A 108 -22.84 2.24 -8.14
N LYS A 109 -21.54 2.31 -8.40
CA LYS A 109 -20.49 2.58 -7.40
C LYS A 109 -20.31 4.07 -7.14
N GLY A 110 -21.02 4.93 -7.89
CA GLY A 110 -21.00 6.38 -7.80
C GLY A 110 -19.65 6.98 -8.21
N VAL A 111 -18.93 6.38 -9.16
CA VAL A 111 -17.69 6.91 -9.75
C VAL A 111 -17.87 7.09 -11.25
N ASP A 112 -17.02 7.92 -11.85
CA ASP A 112 -16.96 8.08 -13.31
C ASP A 112 -16.33 6.84 -13.96
N ALA A 113 -16.71 6.55 -15.20
CA ALA A 113 -16.19 5.40 -15.93
C ALA A 113 -14.69 5.52 -16.17
N PHE A 114 -13.97 4.39 -16.00
CA PHE A 114 -12.54 4.36 -16.26
C PHE A 114 -12.37 4.23 -17.77
N SER A 115 -11.98 5.33 -18.42
CA SER A 115 -11.71 5.33 -19.86
C SER A 115 -10.38 4.65 -20.18
N LEU A 116 -10.31 3.35 -19.87
CA LEU A 116 -9.14 2.49 -19.98
C LEU A 116 -9.54 1.26 -20.80
N GLU A 117 -8.68 0.81 -21.71
CA GLU A 117 -8.94 -0.38 -22.53
C GLU A 117 -8.63 -1.66 -21.71
N SER A 118 -9.32 -2.77 -21.98
CA SER A 118 -8.96 -4.05 -21.38
C SER A 118 -7.51 -4.44 -21.70
N GLY A 119 -6.78 -4.93 -20.71
CA GLY A 119 -5.39 -5.33 -20.90
C GLY A 119 -4.58 -5.42 -19.60
N GLU A 120 -3.29 -5.66 -19.75
CA GLU A 120 -2.34 -5.71 -18.63
C GLU A 120 -1.78 -4.32 -18.34
N TYR A 121 -1.70 -4.00 -17.05
CA TYR A 121 -1.18 -2.74 -16.55
C TYR A 121 -0.25 -2.97 -15.35
N ILE A 122 0.72 -2.09 -15.22
CA ILE A 122 1.68 -2.08 -14.12
C ILE A 122 1.51 -0.77 -13.37
N ILE A 123 1.27 -0.85 -12.06
CA ILE A 123 1.12 0.30 -11.18
C ILE A 123 2.34 0.38 -10.29
N ARG A 124 3.02 1.52 -10.29
CA ARG A 124 4.17 1.78 -9.42
C ARG A 124 3.85 2.86 -8.41
N ILE A 125 4.28 2.66 -7.18
CA ILE A 125 4.05 3.60 -6.09
C ILE A 125 5.40 4.07 -5.56
N ALA A 126 5.63 5.38 -5.56
CA ALA A 126 6.83 6.01 -5.04
C ALA A 126 6.49 6.96 -3.89
N VAL A 127 7.50 7.30 -3.08
CA VAL A 127 7.35 8.20 -1.92
C VAL A 127 7.92 9.56 -2.25
N GLU A 128 7.14 10.61 -2.00
CA GLU A 128 7.56 12.01 -2.09
C GLU A 128 7.20 12.75 -0.80
N GLY A 129 8.13 12.76 0.16
CA GLY A 129 7.89 13.29 1.50
C GLY A 129 6.78 12.50 2.21
N ASP A 130 5.72 13.19 2.62
CA ASP A 130 4.54 12.59 3.25
C ASP A 130 3.46 12.17 2.24
N LYS A 131 3.77 12.25 0.93
CA LYS A 131 2.87 11.92 -0.16
C LYS A 131 3.34 10.68 -0.90
N SER A 132 2.40 10.03 -1.56
CA SER A 132 2.69 8.92 -2.46
C SER A 132 2.37 9.31 -3.90
N ILE A 133 3.26 8.93 -4.80
CA ILE A 133 3.13 9.11 -6.24
C ILE A 133 2.75 7.76 -6.84
N VAL A 134 1.65 7.72 -7.58
CA VAL A 134 1.16 6.51 -8.25
C VAL A 134 1.25 6.72 -9.76
N THR A 135 2.08 5.92 -10.42
CA THR A 135 2.31 5.99 -11.87
C THR A 135 1.82 4.70 -12.52
N PHE A 136 1.17 4.82 -13.67
CA PHE A 136 0.58 3.70 -14.40
C PHE A 136 1.35 3.46 -15.71
N TYR A 137 1.59 2.20 -16.00
CA TYR A 137 2.27 1.71 -17.18
C TYR A 137 1.41 0.64 -17.86
N ASP A 138 1.60 0.44 -19.16
CA ASP A 138 1.04 -0.69 -19.90
C ASP A 138 1.80 -2.00 -19.61
N GLY A 139 1.31 -3.11 -20.15
CA GLY A 139 1.96 -4.43 -20.03
C GLY A 139 3.35 -4.53 -20.66
N ASP A 140 3.76 -3.56 -21.49
CA ASP A 140 5.11 -3.46 -22.06
C ASP A 140 6.06 -2.61 -21.18
N ASP A 141 5.62 -2.22 -19.97
CA ASP A 141 6.35 -1.32 -19.06
C ASP A 141 6.59 0.09 -19.63
N LYS A 142 5.67 0.58 -20.46
CA LYS A 142 5.68 1.97 -20.96
C LYS A 142 4.68 2.81 -20.19
N PRO A 143 5.05 4.04 -19.78
CA PRO A 143 4.13 4.91 -19.06
C PRO A 143 2.90 5.20 -19.92
N LEU A 144 1.72 5.17 -19.32
CA LEU A 144 0.48 5.48 -20.03
C LEU A 144 0.50 6.93 -20.53
N LYS A 145 -0.10 7.16 -21.70
CA LYS A 145 -0.16 8.48 -22.32
C LYS A 145 -1.00 9.44 -21.46
N THR A 146 -0.64 10.72 -21.47
CA THR A 146 -1.36 11.81 -20.79
C THR A 146 -2.87 11.76 -21.00
N THR A 147 -3.33 11.50 -22.23
CA THR A 147 -4.75 11.43 -22.56
C THR A 147 -5.47 10.31 -21.81
N VAL A 148 -4.82 9.15 -21.64
CA VAL A 148 -5.36 8.00 -20.93
C VAL A 148 -5.41 8.29 -19.43
N ILE A 149 -4.31 8.78 -18.86
CA ILE A 149 -4.24 9.14 -17.44
C ILE A 149 -5.28 10.22 -17.08
N SER A 150 -5.42 11.24 -17.93
CA SER A 150 -6.39 12.33 -17.72
C SER A 150 -7.84 11.84 -17.78
N ALA A 151 -8.12 10.84 -18.61
CA ALA A 151 -9.45 10.24 -18.73
C ALA A 151 -9.74 9.23 -17.60
N LEU A 152 -8.73 8.54 -17.09
CA LEU A 152 -8.81 7.66 -15.92
C LEU A 152 -9.01 8.44 -14.61
N TYR A 153 -8.41 9.62 -14.52
CA TYR A 153 -8.32 10.39 -13.27
C TYR A 153 -9.65 10.66 -12.57
N PRO A 154 -10.73 11.15 -13.21
CA PRO A 154 -11.99 11.48 -12.51
C PRO A 154 -12.59 10.29 -11.78
N GLY A 155 -12.62 9.13 -12.43
CA GLY A 155 -13.15 7.90 -11.85
C GLY A 155 -12.23 7.34 -10.77
N MET A 156 -10.95 7.16 -11.10
CA MET A 156 -10.01 6.49 -10.20
C MET A 156 -9.71 7.33 -8.95
N SER A 157 -9.59 8.65 -9.07
CA SER A 157 -9.41 9.53 -7.89
C SER A 157 -10.56 9.38 -6.90
N LYS A 158 -11.81 9.38 -7.38
CA LYS A 158 -13.00 9.20 -6.55
C LYS A 158 -13.11 7.80 -5.96
N ALA A 159 -12.72 6.78 -6.72
CA ALA A 159 -12.64 5.41 -6.24
C ALA A 159 -11.63 5.26 -5.09
N LEU A 160 -10.45 5.88 -5.23
CA LEU A 160 -9.40 5.86 -4.20
C LEU A 160 -9.84 6.62 -2.95
N VAL A 161 -10.40 7.83 -3.07
CA VAL A 161 -10.91 8.60 -1.92
C VAL A 161 -11.94 7.78 -1.13
N LYS A 162 -12.89 7.12 -1.80
CA LYS A 162 -13.84 6.19 -1.15
C LYS A 162 -13.14 5.01 -0.48
N GLY A 163 -12.08 4.48 -1.09
CA GLY A 163 -11.23 3.44 -0.52
C GLY A 163 -10.61 3.88 0.80
N PHE A 164 -10.04 5.09 0.84
CA PHE A 164 -9.48 5.67 2.06
C PHE A 164 -10.52 5.92 3.16
N GLU A 165 -11.71 6.41 2.81
CA GLU A 165 -12.81 6.56 3.77
C GLU A 165 -13.20 5.23 4.43
N ASN A 166 -13.17 4.13 3.68
CA ASN A 166 -13.47 2.81 4.20
C ASN A 166 -12.32 2.24 5.04
N TYR A 167 -11.08 2.48 4.61
CA TYR A 167 -9.88 2.05 5.31
C TYR A 167 -9.73 2.73 6.69
N SER A 168 -9.95 4.05 6.76
CA SER A 168 -9.92 4.82 8.02
C SER A 168 -10.99 4.36 9.02
N LYS A 169 -12.21 4.05 8.55
CA LYS A 169 -13.28 3.51 9.40
C LYS A 169 -12.92 2.15 10.01
N PHE A 170 -12.24 1.30 9.24
CA PHE A 170 -11.82 -0.02 9.70
C PHE A 170 -10.78 0.08 10.81
N ASP A 171 -9.77 0.93 10.61
CA ASP A 171 -8.71 1.16 11.60
C ASP A 171 -9.28 1.69 12.92
N MET A 172 -10.13 2.72 12.87
CA MET A 172 -10.82 3.28 14.04
C MET A 172 -11.68 2.24 14.79
N SER A 173 -12.30 1.29 14.09
CA SER A 173 -13.10 0.22 14.71
C SER A 173 -12.26 -0.86 15.39
N SER A 174 -10.98 -1.02 15.03
CA SER A 174 -10.08 -2.01 15.63
C SER A 174 -9.56 -1.60 17.01
N PHE A 175 -9.77 -0.34 17.41
CA PHE A 175 -9.34 0.22 18.69
C PHE A 175 -10.49 0.42 19.71
N MET A 176 -11.71 0.03 19.36
CA MET A 176 -12.92 0.19 20.19
C MET A 176 -13.46 -1.15 20.70
#